data_AF-A0A3C0ZT56-F1
#
_entry.id   AF-A0A3C0ZT56-F1
#
_cell.length_a   1.000
_cell.length_b   1.000
_cell.length_c   1.000
_cell.angle_alpha   90.00
_cell.angle_beta   90.00
_cell.angle_gamma   90.00
#
_symmetry.space_group_name_H-M   'P 1'
#
loop_
_entity.id
_entity.type
_entity.pdbx_description
1 polymer ?
#
loop_
_entity_poly.entity_id
_entity_poly.type
_entity_poly.pdbx_seq_one_letter_code
_entity_poly.pdbx_strand_id
1 'polypeptide(L)'
;LTPMQRGTVGTANLNQLLQETLNPEGQGLRRGGFLFKSRDKVMQIKNNYDKEVFNGDIGVIDSVNMEDRELTVIFDDRAVTYDVSELDELVLAYAATIHKAQGAEYPVVVMPVLMNHFVMLQRNLIYTGITRAKKILVMVGTRKALGYAVRNLTVTDRNTMLKHRLRRVLPEDAAVPESPQETAVHITAGEKTSHEEWLKQDLTERLSRSKFRSRFQLTEGDRRYIAEKGMDAIKKHAAEIIRQRLSPAEPKNDGSQTPMRGAPKGHPVFIAQHATATCCRGCLYKWHGIPEGRELTEKEQEYIVDVLMKWIQRQVQAV
;
A
#
# COMPACT_ATOMS: atom_id res chain seq x y z
N LEU A 1 -7.84 -16.13 -13.29
CA LEU A 1 -6.84 -15.05 -13.47
C LEU A 1 -6.66 -14.77 -14.94
N THR A 2 -6.74 -13.52 -15.40
CA THR A 2 -6.59 -13.17 -16.83
C THR A 2 -5.46 -12.15 -17.04
N PRO A 3 -4.77 -12.16 -18.20
CA PRO A 3 -3.77 -11.15 -18.54
C PRO A 3 -4.31 -9.72 -18.58
N MET A 4 -5.53 -9.51 -19.11
CA MET A 4 -6.04 -8.18 -19.46
C MET A 4 -7.31 -7.80 -18.67
N GLN A 5 -7.56 -6.50 -18.54
CA GLN A 5 -8.81 -6.00 -17.96
C GLN A 5 -9.96 -5.92 -18.98
N ARG A 6 -9.65 -5.52 -20.21
CA ARG A 6 -10.61 -5.32 -21.31
C ARG A 6 -10.60 -6.51 -22.28
N GLY A 7 -11.65 -6.58 -23.11
CA GLY A 7 -11.83 -7.62 -24.13
C GLY A 7 -12.75 -8.74 -23.66
N THR A 8 -13.10 -9.65 -24.58
CA THR A 8 -14.04 -10.76 -24.34
C THR A 8 -13.63 -11.67 -23.19
N VAL A 9 -12.32 -11.85 -22.99
CA VAL A 9 -11.72 -12.64 -21.90
C VAL A 9 -10.95 -11.77 -20.89
N GLY A 10 -11.28 -10.48 -20.85
CA GLY A 10 -10.78 -9.55 -19.83
C GLY A 10 -11.56 -9.64 -18.52
N THR A 11 -10.98 -9.14 -17.43
CA THR A 11 -11.63 -9.21 -16.09
C THR A 11 -13.02 -8.58 -16.08
N ALA A 12 -13.23 -7.45 -16.75
CA ALA A 12 -14.52 -6.76 -16.73
C ALA A 12 -15.64 -7.64 -17.29
N ASN A 13 -15.45 -8.22 -18.48
CA ASN A 13 -16.44 -9.08 -19.11
C ASN A 13 -16.61 -10.41 -18.37
N LEU A 14 -15.50 -11.02 -17.93
CA LEU A 14 -15.56 -12.27 -17.17
C LEU A 14 -16.30 -12.09 -15.84
N ASN A 15 -16.08 -10.98 -15.14
CA ASN A 15 -16.79 -10.70 -13.90
C ASN A 15 -18.29 -10.59 -14.10
N GLN A 16 -18.72 -9.89 -15.16
CA GLN A 16 -20.14 -9.77 -15.48
C GLN A 16 -20.76 -11.13 -15.79
N LEU A 17 -20.16 -11.91 -16.69
CA LEU A 17 -20.68 -13.23 -17.06
C LEU A 17 -20.68 -14.20 -15.88
N LEU A 18 -19.64 -14.16 -15.04
CA LEU A 18 -19.55 -15.00 -13.85
C LEU A 18 -20.60 -14.59 -12.81
N GLN A 19 -20.85 -13.30 -12.61
CA GLN A 19 -21.92 -12.83 -11.75
C GLN A 19 -23.29 -13.32 -12.27
N GLU A 20 -23.58 -13.13 -13.56
CA GLU A 20 -24.83 -13.58 -14.18
C GLU A 20 -25.05 -15.10 -14.04
N THR A 21 -23.97 -15.88 -14.05
CA THR A 21 -24.04 -17.35 -13.95
C THR A 21 -24.09 -17.84 -12.49
N LEU A 22 -23.29 -17.24 -11.60
CA LEU A 22 -23.09 -17.73 -10.23
C LEU A 22 -24.00 -17.05 -9.22
N ASN A 23 -24.47 -15.85 -9.52
CA ASN A 23 -25.36 -15.06 -8.69
C ASN A 23 -26.42 -14.39 -9.60
N PRO A 24 -27.32 -15.14 -10.26
CA PRO A 24 -28.26 -14.59 -11.23
C PRO A 24 -29.33 -13.68 -10.61
N GLU A 25 -29.82 -14.06 -9.44
CA GLU A 25 -30.95 -13.41 -8.77
C GLU A 25 -30.49 -12.27 -7.85
N GLY A 26 -31.45 -11.55 -7.28
CA GLY A 26 -31.20 -10.51 -6.27
C GLY A 26 -31.26 -9.07 -6.78
N GLN A 27 -31.70 -8.17 -5.90
CA GLN A 27 -31.61 -6.73 -6.10
C GLN A 27 -30.20 -6.23 -5.75
N GLY A 28 -29.82 -5.10 -6.34
CA GLY A 28 -28.47 -4.56 -6.19
C GLY A 28 -28.37 -3.09 -6.54
N LEU A 29 -27.28 -2.48 -6.10
CA LEU A 29 -26.96 -1.08 -6.40
C LEU A 29 -26.10 -0.99 -7.66
N ARG A 30 -26.38 0.00 -8.51
CA ARG A 30 -25.63 0.23 -9.75
C ARG A 30 -24.68 1.40 -9.61
N ARG A 31 -23.42 1.19 -10.00
CA ARG A 31 -22.41 2.25 -10.11
C ARG A 31 -21.36 1.90 -11.16
N GLY A 32 -20.93 2.88 -11.94
CA GLY A 32 -19.82 2.71 -12.89
C GLY A 32 -20.07 1.65 -13.99
N GLY A 33 -21.33 1.33 -14.29
CA GLY A 33 -21.72 0.29 -15.24
C GLY A 33 -21.77 -1.13 -14.63
N PHE A 34 -21.47 -1.29 -13.35
CA PHE A 34 -21.58 -2.55 -12.63
C PHE A 34 -22.81 -2.56 -11.72
N LEU A 35 -23.38 -3.75 -11.52
CA LEU A 35 -24.42 -4.03 -10.54
C LEU A 35 -23.77 -4.80 -9.39
N PHE A 36 -23.98 -4.35 -8.16
CA PHE A 36 -23.48 -5.00 -6.94
C PHE A 36 -24.64 -5.59 -6.16
N LYS A 37 -24.60 -6.89 -5.91
CA LYS A 37 -25.65 -7.68 -5.26
C LYS A 37 -25.10 -8.36 -4.01
N SER A 38 -26.00 -8.71 -3.08
CA SER A 38 -25.63 -9.57 -1.95
C SER A 38 -24.97 -10.86 -2.48
N ARG A 39 -23.97 -11.34 -1.74
CA ARG A 39 -23.09 -12.48 -2.03
C ARG A 39 -22.08 -12.27 -3.16
N ASP A 40 -22.04 -11.09 -3.78
CA ASP A 40 -20.99 -10.83 -4.76
C ASP A 40 -19.62 -10.74 -4.11
N LYS A 41 -18.65 -11.34 -4.78
CA LYS A 41 -17.24 -11.17 -4.44
C LYS A 41 -16.74 -9.86 -5.04
N VAL A 42 -16.20 -8.99 -4.19
CA VAL A 42 -15.69 -7.67 -4.58
C VAL A 42 -14.24 -7.48 -4.16
N MET A 43 -13.57 -6.51 -4.79
CA MET A 43 -12.21 -6.11 -4.47
C MET A 43 -12.15 -4.59 -4.36
N GLN A 44 -11.51 -4.11 -3.31
CA GLN A 44 -11.21 -2.69 -3.12
C GLN A 44 -10.11 -2.26 -4.10
N ILE A 45 -10.31 -1.18 -4.87
CA ILE A 45 -9.33 -0.71 -5.87
C ILE A 45 -8.55 0.53 -5.45
N LYS A 46 -8.95 1.18 -4.36
CA LYS A 46 -8.34 2.41 -3.83
C LYS A 46 -8.23 2.30 -2.31
N ASN A 47 -7.14 2.78 -1.73
CA ASN A 47 -7.00 2.77 -0.27
C ASN A 47 -8.01 3.74 0.34
N ASN A 48 -8.83 3.25 1.27
CA ASN A 48 -9.73 4.05 2.08
C ASN A 48 -9.32 3.86 3.54
N TYR A 49 -8.61 4.85 4.07
CA TYR A 49 -8.00 4.76 5.41
C TYR A 49 -9.03 4.95 6.52
N ASP A 50 -10.12 5.68 6.27
CA ASP A 50 -11.18 5.90 7.27
C ASP A 50 -11.94 4.59 7.54
N LYS A 51 -12.09 3.76 6.51
CA LYS A 51 -12.70 2.43 6.57
C LYS A 51 -11.69 1.31 6.77
N GLU A 52 -10.40 1.65 6.83
CA GLU A 52 -9.28 0.71 6.99
C GLU A 52 -9.26 -0.44 5.97
N VAL A 53 -9.61 -0.14 4.71
CA VAL A 53 -9.59 -1.08 3.58
C VAL A 53 -8.58 -0.63 2.54
N PHE A 54 -7.81 -1.56 2.00
CA PHE A 54 -6.68 -1.30 1.13
C PHE A 54 -6.89 -1.86 -0.26
N ASN A 55 -6.18 -1.28 -1.23
CA ASN A 55 -6.23 -1.71 -2.62
C ASN A 55 -5.73 -3.16 -2.77
N GLY A 56 -6.61 -4.03 -3.23
CA GLY A 56 -6.37 -5.45 -3.36
C GLY A 56 -7.10 -6.31 -2.34
N ASP A 57 -7.67 -5.70 -1.28
CA ASP A 57 -8.48 -6.43 -0.30
C ASP A 57 -9.71 -7.01 -1.00
N ILE A 58 -10.02 -8.26 -0.69
CA ILE A 58 -11.12 -9.01 -1.28
C ILE A 58 -12.17 -9.19 -0.19
N GLY A 59 -13.41 -8.85 -0.52
CA GLY A 59 -14.54 -9.01 0.38
C GLY A 59 -15.73 -9.68 -0.30
N VAL A 60 -16.75 -9.97 0.50
CA VAL A 60 -18.03 -10.47 0.03
C VAL A 60 -19.12 -9.51 0.49
N ILE A 61 -20.01 -9.12 -0.41
CA ILE A 61 -21.17 -8.29 -0.04
C ILE A 61 -22.11 -9.14 0.81
N ASP A 62 -22.36 -8.72 2.03
CA ASP A 62 -23.27 -9.39 2.95
C ASP A 62 -24.72 -8.98 2.66
N SER A 63 -24.98 -7.66 2.69
CA SER A 63 -26.30 -7.09 2.52
C SER A 63 -26.28 -5.85 1.64
N VAL A 64 -27.42 -5.58 1.00
CA VAL A 64 -27.66 -4.39 0.18
C VAL A 64 -28.98 -3.78 0.63
N ASN A 65 -28.93 -2.52 1.07
CA ASN A 65 -30.09 -1.74 1.49
C ASN A 65 -30.49 -0.79 0.35
N MET A 66 -31.65 -1.05 -0.26
CA MET A 66 -32.14 -0.26 -1.39
C MET A 66 -32.79 1.07 -0.98
N GLU A 67 -33.27 1.18 0.26
CA GLU A 67 -33.90 2.40 0.79
C GLU A 67 -32.84 3.45 1.10
N ASP A 68 -31.82 3.05 1.87
CA ASP A 68 -30.71 3.93 2.25
C ASP A 68 -29.63 4.03 1.15
N ARG A 69 -29.71 3.18 0.13
CA ARG A 69 -28.73 3.05 -0.97
C ARG A 69 -27.31 2.77 -0.48
N GLU A 70 -27.22 1.88 0.49
CA GLU A 70 -25.98 1.41 1.08
C GLU A 70 -25.77 -0.08 0.82
N LEU A 71 -24.52 -0.53 0.84
CA LEU A 71 -24.17 -1.95 0.91
C LEU A 71 -23.11 -2.21 1.95
N THR A 72 -23.16 -3.39 2.57
CA THR A 72 -22.17 -3.82 3.56
C THR A 72 -21.32 -4.94 2.97
N VAL A 73 -20.01 -4.73 2.97
CA VAL A 73 -19.02 -5.72 2.53
C VAL A 73 -18.29 -6.26 3.74
N ILE A 74 -18.16 -7.58 3.82
CA ILE A 74 -17.30 -8.24 4.78
C ILE A 74 -15.92 -8.40 4.14
N PHE A 75 -14.94 -7.67 4.64
CA PHE A 75 -13.51 -7.85 4.32
C PHE A 75 -12.86 -8.62 5.45
N ASP A 76 -12.42 -9.85 5.15
CA ASP A 76 -12.01 -10.84 6.14
C ASP A 76 -13.14 -11.04 7.19
N ASP A 77 -13.01 -10.46 8.38
CA ASP A 77 -14.01 -10.53 9.46
C ASP A 77 -14.61 -9.15 9.83
N ARG A 78 -14.37 -8.12 9.01
CA ARG A 78 -14.82 -6.74 9.27
C ARG A 78 -15.93 -6.35 8.31
N ALA A 79 -17.06 -5.94 8.87
CA ALA A 79 -18.16 -5.34 8.11
C ALA A 79 -17.89 -3.86 7.84
N VAL A 80 -17.87 -3.50 6.56
CA VAL A 80 -17.65 -2.13 6.09
C VAL A 80 -18.81 -1.71 5.21
N THR A 81 -19.50 -0.64 5.61
CA THR A 81 -20.64 -0.09 4.86
C THR A 81 -20.17 0.95 3.84
N TYR A 82 -20.76 0.92 2.65
CA TYR A 82 -20.50 1.83 1.54
C TYR A 82 -21.80 2.48 1.09
N ASP A 83 -21.80 3.80 0.97
CA ASP A 83 -22.84 4.53 0.25
C ASP A 83 -22.65 4.33 -1.27
N VAL A 84 -23.75 4.46 -2.03
CA VAL A 84 -23.74 4.36 -3.50
C VAL A 84 -22.69 5.27 -4.18
N SER A 85 -22.37 6.42 -3.60
CA SER A 85 -21.35 7.35 -4.10
C SER A 85 -19.92 6.84 -3.96
N GLU A 86 -19.67 5.92 -3.03
CA GLU A 86 -18.35 5.34 -2.74
C GLU A 86 -18.10 4.04 -3.53
N LEU A 87 -19.11 3.50 -4.21
CA LEU A 87 -19.00 2.23 -4.95
C LEU A 87 -18.04 2.28 -6.13
N ASP A 88 -17.59 3.47 -6.55
CA ASP A 88 -16.50 3.61 -7.51
C ASP A 88 -15.16 3.07 -6.96
N GLU A 89 -15.05 2.83 -5.65
CA GLU A 89 -13.88 2.24 -5.01
C GLU A 89 -13.89 0.70 -4.99
N LEU A 90 -14.99 0.07 -5.45
CA LEU A 90 -15.16 -1.38 -5.52
C LEU A 90 -15.27 -1.87 -6.96
N VAL A 91 -14.77 -3.09 -7.21
CA VAL A 91 -15.01 -3.84 -8.44
C VAL A 91 -15.37 -5.28 -8.12
N LEU A 92 -16.12 -5.93 -9.00
CA LEU A 92 -16.35 -7.37 -8.91
C LEU A 92 -15.01 -8.13 -8.99
N ALA A 93 -14.91 -9.23 -8.25
CA ALA A 93 -13.68 -9.99 -8.03
C ALA A 93 -13.84 -11.50 -8.27
N TYR A 94 -14.79 -11.90 -9.11
CA TYR A 94 -14.89 -13.29 -9.61
C TYR A 94 -13.67 -13.66 -10.47
N ALA A 95 -13.16 -12.70 -11.24
CA ALA A 95 -11.96 -12.78 -12.04
C ALA A 95 -11.05 -11.59 -11.74
N ALA A 96 -9.77 -11.86 -11.47
CA ALA A 96 -8.73 -10.85 -11.26
C ALA A 96 -7.65 -10.92 -12.36
N THR A 97 -6.93 -9.82 -12.55
CA THR A 97 -5.76 -9.82 -13.43
C THR A 97 -4.58 -10.50 -12.76
N ILE A 98 -3.66 -11.06 -13.55
CA ILE A 98 -2.43 -11.68 -13.02
C ILE A 98 -1.61 -10.66 -12.20
N HIS A 99 -1.57 -9.40 -12.63
CA HIS A 99 -0.90 -8.32 -11.91
C HIS A 99 -1.52 -8.03 -10.53
N LYS A 100 -2.85 -8.01 -10.44
CA LYS A 100 -3.56 -7.81 -9.17
C LYS A 100 -3.45 -9.01 -8.22
N ALA A 101 -3.16 -10.19 -8.75
CA ALA A 101 -2.94 -11.41 -7.97
C ALA A 101 -1.47 -11.61 -7.53
N GLN A 102 -0.58 -10.63 -7.73
CA GLN A 102 0.80 -10.72 -7.28
C GLN A 102 0.87 -10.82 -5.75
N GLY A 103 1.62 -11.79 -5.23
CA GLY A 103 1.71 -12.07 -3.80
C GLY A 103 0.60 -12.98 -3.25
N ALA A 104 -0.54 -13.13 -3.95
CA ALA A 104 -1.61 -14.04 -3.57
C ALA A 104 -1.43 -15.45 -4.15
N GLU A 105 -1.94 -16.48 -3.49
CA GLU A 105 -1.90 -17.85 -3.99
C GLU A 105 -3.25 -18.54 -3.79
N TYR A 106 -3.67 -19.35 -4.76
CA TYR A 106 -4.98 -19.99 -4.79
C TYR A 106 -4.84 -21.50 -4.96
N PRO A 107 -5.69 -22.33 -4.32
CA PRO A 107 -5.67 -23.79 -4.53
C PRO A 107 -5.83 -24.18 -5.99
N VAL A 108 -6.75 -23.51 -6.70
CA VAL A 108 -7.04 -23.74 -8.11
C VAL A 108 -7.03 -22.41 -8.86
N VAL A 109 -6.37 -22.37 -10.01
CA VAL A 109 -6.36 -21.20 -10.90
C VAL A 109 -6.84 -21.61 -12.28
N VAL A 110 -7.85 -20.89 -12.80
CA VAL A 110 -8.26 -20.96 -14.21
C VAL A 110 -7.70 -19.74 -14.93
N MET A 111 -6.96 -19.96 -16.01
CA MET A 111 -6.24 -18.91 -16.74
C MET A 111 -6.52 -18.97 -18.25
N PRO A 112 -7.23 -17.98 -18.83
CA PRO A 112 -7.41 -17.89 -20.26
C PRO A 112 -6.13 -17.37 -20.94
N VAL A 113 -5.62 -18.14 -21.92
CA VAL A 113 -4.41 -17.84 -22.70
C VAL A 113 -4.76 -17.85 -24.20
N LEU A 114 -5.15 -16.68 -24.69
CA LEU A 114 -5.66 -16.49 -26.05
C LEU A 114 -4.87 -15.42 -26.78
N MET A 115 -4.88 -15.46 -28.12
CA MET A 115 -4.20 -14.46 -28.95
C MET A 115 -4.80 -13.06 -28.85
N ASN A 116 -6.04 -12.93 -28.40
CA ASN A 116 -6.65 -11.63 -28.09
C ASN A 116 -5.85 -10.86 -27.01
N HIS A 117 -4.99 -11.55 -26.25
CA HIS A 117 -4.10 -10.97 -25.24
C HIS A 117 -2.68 -10.68 -25.75
N PHE A 118 -2.40 -10.75 -27.06
CA PHE A 118 -1.03 -10.81 -27.59
C PHE A 118 -0.08 -9.75 -27.03
N VAL A 119 -0.55 -8.51 -26.81
CA VAL A 119 0.25 -7.39 -26.27
C VAL A 119 0.84 -7.73 -24.89
N MET A 120 0.11 -8.47 -24.06
CA MET A 120 0.54 -8.85 -22.71
C MET A 120 1.11 -10.27 -22.63
N LEU A 121 1.13 -11.04 -23.72
CA LEU A 121 1.66 -12.40 -23.73
C LEU A 121 3.19 -12.37 -23.64
N GLN A 122 3.69 -12.31 -22.41
CA GLN A 122 5.10 -12.32 -22.06
C GLN A 122 5.41 -13.49 -21.12
N ARG A 123 6.65 -14.01 -21.20
CA ARG A 123 7.08 -15.16 -20.38
C ARG A 123 6.87 -14.90 -18.89
N ASN A 124 7.26 -13.73 -18.41
CA ASN A 124 7.18 -13.38 -16.99
C ASN A 124 5.74 -13.32 -16.49
N LEU A 125 4.80 -12.86 -17.33
CA LEU A 125 3.39 -12.79 -16.97
C LEU A 125 2.78 -14.20 -16.84
N ILE A 126 3.05 -15.07 -17.81
CA ILE A 126 2.61 -16.47 -17.77
C ILE A 126 3.22 -17.20 -16.57
N TYR A 127 4.52 -17.03 -16.35
CA TYR A 127 5.21 -17.59 -15.17
C TYR A 127 4.58 -17.13 -13.86
N THR A 128 4.28 -15.83 -13.74
CA THR A 128 3.60 -15.28 -12.57
C THR A 128 2.23 -15.93 -12.39
N GLY A 129 1.43 -16.05 -13.47
CA GLY A 129 0.11 -16.68 -13.44
C GLY A 129 0.16 -18.16 -13.03
N ILE A 130 1.13 -18.92 -13.54
CA ILE A 130 1.36 -20.33 -13.19
C ILE A 130 1.66 -20.47 -11.70
N THR A 131 2.59 -19.67 -11.18
CA THR A 131 3.02 -19.72 -9.77
C THR A 131 1.96 -19.19 -8.78
N ARG A 132 0.78 -18.75 -9.23
CA ARG A 132 -0.34 -18.45 -8.32
C ARG A 132 -1.15 -19.70 -7.95
N ALA A 133 -1.00 -20.81 -8.69
CA ALA A 133 -1.72 -22.05 -8.43
C ALA A 133 -0.96 -22.95 -7.46
N LYS A 134 -1.57 -23.31 -6.33
CA LYS A 134 -0.97 -24.22 -5.33
C LYS A 134 -1.14 -25.70 -5.70
N LYS A 135 -2.31 -26.08 -6.23
CA LYS A 135 -2.64 -27.49 -6.51
C LYS A 135 -2.95 -27.73 -7.98
N ILE A 136 -3.87 -26.95 -8.55
CA ILE A 136 -4.36 -27.18 -9.91
C ILE A 136 -4.30 -25.88 -10.72
N LEU A 137 -3.71 -25.98 -11.92
CA LEU A 137 -3.75 -24.93 -12.92
C LEU A 137 -4.52 -25.43 -14.15
N VAL A 138 -5.59 -24.73 -14.52
CA VAL A 138 -6.35 -24.97 -15.74
C VAL A 138 -6.08 -23.83 -16.71
N MET A 139 -5.39 -24.11 -17.82
CA MET A 139 -5.16 -23.14 -18.88
C MET A 139 -6.18 -23.34 -20.01
N VAL A 140 -6.92 -22.29 -20.34
CA VAL A 140 -7.97 -22.33 -21.38
C VAL A 140 -7.55 -21.47 -22.55
N GLY A 141 -7.31 -22.08 -23.72
CA GLY A 141 -7.01 -21.31 -24.93
C GLY A 141 -6.19 -22.09 -25.95
N THR A 142 -5.30 -21.39 -26.67
CA THR A 142 -4.61 -21.98 -27.82
C THR A 142 -3.14 -22.26 -27.53
N ARG A 143 -2.63 -23.40 -28.02
CA ARG A 143 -1.19 -23.73 -27.95
C ARG A 143 -0.33 -22.64 -28.59
N LYS A 144 -0.84 -21.98 -29.65
CA LYS A 144 -0.18 -20.86 -30.33
C LYS A 144 0.08 -19.69 -29.37
N ALA A 145 -0.92 -19.30 -28.58
CA ALA A 145 -0.79 -18.18 -27.63
C ALA A 145 0.23 -18.50 -26.52
N LEU A 146 0.21 -19.72 -25.99
CA LEU A 146 1.20 -20.16 -25.01
C LEU A 146 2.62 -20.18 -25.61
N GLY A 147 2.79 -20.73 -26.81
CA GLY A 147 4.07 -20.76 -27.51
C GLY A 147 4.63 -19.36 -27.79
N TYR A 148 3.76 -18.42 -28.17
CA TYR A 148 4.13 -17.01 -28.33
C TYR A 148 4.62 -16.40 -27.02
N ALA A 149 3.84 -16.57 -25.93
CA ALA A 149 4.17 -16.00 -24.63
C ALA A 149 5.51 -16.52 -24.09
N VAL A 150 5.78 -17.83 -24.22
CA VAL A 150 7.04 -18.44 -23.75
C VAL A 150 8.25 -17.93 -24.52
N ARG A 151 8.12 -17.64 -25.82
CA ARG A 151 9.21 -17.09 -26.65
C ARG A 151 9.40 -15.59 -26.46
N ASN A 152 8.36 -14.87 -26.04
CA ASN A 152 8.39 -13.43 -25.87
C ASN A 152 9.09 -13.01 -24.56
N LEU A 153 10.41 -12.81 -24.67
CA LEU A 153 11.29 -12.23 -23.66
C LEU A 153 11.51 -10.74 -23.94
N THR A 154 10.51 -9.92 -23.67
CA THR A 154 10.58 -8.46 -23.91
C THR A 154 11.09 -7.65 -22.71
N VAL A 155 11.35 -8.29 -21.56
CA VAL A 155 11.92 -7.61 -20.37
C VAL A 155 13.45 -7.66 -20.42
N THR A 156 14.04 -7.36 -21.58
CA THR A 156 15.50 -7.43 -21.78
C THR A 156 16.20 -6.18 -21.29
N ASP A 157 15.61 -4.98 -21.40
CA ASP A 157 16.27 -3.73 -21.00
C ASP A 157 15.34 -2.81 -20.19
N ARG A 158 15.49 -2.86 -18.86
CA ARG A 158 14.93 -1.81 -17.98
C ARG A 158 15.99 -0.72 -17.84
N ASN A 159 15.63 0.51 -18.16
CA ASN A 159 16.48 1.67 -17.90
C ASN A 159 16.70 1.83 -16.39
N THR A 160 17.81 1.31 -15.88
CA THR A 160 18.19 1.40 -14.48
C THR A 160 19.69 1.62 -14.33
N MET A 161 20.08 2.65 -13.58
CA MET A 161 21.48 2.90 -13.22
C MET A 161 21.92 2.10 -11.99
N LEU A 162 21.05 1.29 -11.37
CA LEU A 162 21.40 0.59 -10.13
C LEU A 162 22.61 -0.32 -10.31
N LYS A 163 22.66 -1.09 -11.41
CA LYS A 163 23.81 -1.94 -11.77
C LYS A 163 25.10 -1.14 -11.85
N HIS A 164 25.06 0.03 -12.48
CA HIS A 164 26.22 0.92 -12.62
C HIS A 164 26.65 1.53 -11.28
N ARG A 165 25.69 1.92 -10.43
CA ARG A 165 25.97 2.48 -9.11
C ARG A 165 26.55 1.44 -8.15
N LEU A 166 26.05 0.20 -8.16
CA LEU A 166 26.58 -0.88 -7.33
C LEU A 166 28.01 -1.26 -7.73
N ARG A 167 28.31 -1.31 -9.04
CA ARG A 167 29.67 -1.56 -9.55
C ARG A 167 30.69 -0.49 -9.13
N ARG A 168 30.26 0.72 -8.78
CA ARG A 168 31.16 1.78 -8.28
C ARG A 168 31.50 1.65 -6.79
N VAL A 169 30.70 0.87 -6.05
CA VAL A 169 30.82 0.73 -4.58
C VAL A 169 31.41 -0.62 -4.21
N LEU A 170 31.21 -1.64 -5.06
CA LEU A 170 31.79 -2.97 -4.87
C LEU A 170 33.18 -3.05 -5.53
N PRO A 171 34.23 -3.50 -4.83
CA PRO A 171 35.56 -3.69 -5.41
C PRO A 171 35.54 -4.72 -6.55
N GLU A 172 36.42 -4.54 -7.55
CA GLU A 172 36.47 -5.34 -8.79
C GLU A 172 36.74 -6.85 -8.56
N ASP A 173 37.23 -7.24 -7.38
CA ASP A 173 37.52 -8.62 -7.01
C ASP A 173 36.29 -9.46 -6.60
N ALA A 174 35.09 -8.85 -6.57
CA ALA A 174 33.84 -9.61 -6.45
C ALA A 174 33.50 -10.27 -7.80
N ALA A 175 34.28 -11.29 -8.18
CA ALA A 175 34.07 -12.10 -9.36
C ALA A 175 32.61 -12.55 -9.45
N VAL A 176 31.95 -12.21 -10.57
CA VAL A 176 30.65 -12.78 -10.92
C VAL A 176 30.91 -14.23 -11.33
N PRO A 177 30.33 -15.24 -10.68
CA PRO A 177 30.50 -16.62 -11.13
C PRO A 177 29.93 -16.74 -12.55
N GLU A 178 30.75 -17.19 -13.49
CA GLU A 178 30.31 -17.55 -14.82
C GLU A 178 29.51 -18.85 -14.76
N SER A 179 28.27 -18.79 -15.24
CA SER A 179 27.27 -19.86 -15.41
C SER A 179 26.36 -20.17 -14.20
N PRO A 180 25.04 -20.36 -14.45
CA PRO A 180 24.08 -20.76 -13.44
C PRO A 180 24.10 -22.29 -13.31
N GLN A 181 25.07 -22.83 -12.59
CA GLN A 181 24.92 -24.17 -12.02
C GLN A 181 24.45 -24.05 -10.57
N GLU A 182 23.51 -24.93 -10.24
CA GLU A 182 22.81 -25.04 -8.97
C GLU A 182 23.75 -24.95 -7.77
N THR A 183 23.90 -23.75 -7.23
CA THR A 183 24.32 -23.56 -5.85
C THR A 183 23.21 -22.83 -5.15
N ALA A 184 22.52 -23.53 -4.25
CA ALA A 184 21.71 -22.92 -3.23
C ALA A 184 22.54 -21.79 -2.59
N VAL A 185 22.18 -20.55 -2.91
CA VAL A 185 22.79 -19.39 -2.28
C VAL A 185 22.28 -19.41 -0.85
N HIS A 186 23.08 -19.97 0.05
CA HIS A 186 23.06 -19.53 1.43
C HIS A 186 23.34 -18.04 1.39
N ILE A 187 22.28 -17.24 1.46
CA ILE A 187 22.38 -15.80 1.68
C ILE A 187 22.98 -15.66 3.08
N THR A 188 24.29 -15.55 3.16
CA THR A 188 24.92 -14.95 4.34
C THR A 188 24.41 -13.52 4.38
N ALA A 189 23.52 -13.25 5.33
CA ALA A 189 23.02 -11.92 5.61
C ALA A 189 24.23 -10.98 5.68
N GLY A 190 24.34 -10.04 4.72
CA GLY A 190 25.24 -8.92 4.87
C GLY A 190 24.99 -8.31 6.24
N GLU A 191 26.07 -8.05 6.98
CA GLU A 191 26.04 -7.59 8.37
C GLU A 191 24.94 -6.53 8.52
N LYS A 192 23.81 -6.96 9.08
CA LYS A 192 22.71 -6.06 9.39
C LYS A 192 23.26 -5.18 10.48
N THR A 193 23.57 -3.92 10.15
CA THR A 193 23.79 -2.89 11.18
C THR A 193 22.66 -3.04 12.18
N SER A 194 23.01 -3.32 13.44
CA SER A 194 22.00 -3.59 14.46
C SER A 194 21.05 -2.39 14.56
N HIS A 195 19.81 -2.62 14.96
CA HIS A 195 18.84 -1.52 15.07
C HIS A 195 19.36 -0.40 15.98
N GLU A 196 20.09 -0.76 17.03
CA GLU A 196 20.75 0.16 17.95
C GLU A 196 21.86 0.99 17.26
N GLU A 197 22.71 0.38 16.45
CA GLU A 197 23.72 1.09 15.66
C GLU A 197 23.10 2.00 14.59
N TRP A 198 21.97 1.59 14.00
CA TRP A 198 21.24 2.41 13.06
C TRP A 198 20.62 3.66 13.73
N LEU A 199 20.13 3.53 14.97
CA LEU A 199 19.57 4.64 15.74
C LEU A 199 20.63 5.69 16.12
N LYS A 200 21.92 5.30 16.24
CA LYS A 200 23.03 6.23 16.51
C LYS A 200 23.32 7.21 15.36
N GLN A 201 22.82 6.95 14.16
CA GLN A 201 22.97 7.86 13.01
C GLN A 201 22.06 9.09 13.15
N ASP A 202 22.48 10.21 12.56
CA ASP A 202 21.71 11.46 12.60
C ASP A 202 20.27 11.25 12.10
N LEU A 203 19.30 11.68 12.92
CA LEU A 203 17.88 11.49 12.64
C LEU A 203 17.45 12.26 11.38
N THR A 204 17.99 13.46 11.14
CA THR A 204 17.64 14.27 9.96
C THR A 204 18.08 13.54 8.69
N GLU A 205 19.29 12.99 8.69
CA GLU A 205 19.82 12.22 7.57
C GLU A 205 19.02 10.94 7.32
N ARG A 206 18.66 10.21 8.39
CA ARG A 206 17.80 9.02 8.26
C ARG A 206 16.43 9.36 7.67
N LEU A 207 15.80 10.43 8.15
CA LEU A 207 14.49 10.88 7.67
C LEU A 207 14.53 11.36 6.21
N SER A 208 15.60 12.06 5.79
CA SER A 208 15.73 12.58 4.43
C SER A 208 15.87 11.45 3.39
N ARG A 209 16.49 10.32 3.75
CA ARG A 209 16.59 9.11 2.92
C ARG A 209 15.24 8.40 2.73
N SER A 210 14.23 8.70 3.54
CA SER A 210 12.90 8.09 3.44
C SER A 210 12.02 8.81 2.42
N LYS A 211 11.74 8.16 1.28
CA LYS A 211 10.86 8.70 0.21
C LYS A 211 9.48 9.16 0.70
N PHE A 212 8.95 8.51 1.73
CA PHE A 212 7.65 8.88 2.28
C PHE A 212 7.73 10.12 3.17
N ARG A 213 8.77 10.21 4.01
CA ARG A 213 8.90 11.26 5.04
C ARG A 213 9.46 12.56 4.45
N SER A 214 10.37 12.46 3.48
CA SER A 214 11.00 13.62 2.84
C SER A 214 10.06 14.44 1.94
N ARG A 215 8.87 13.91 1.60
CA ARG A 215 7.88 14.61 0.77
C ARG A 215 7.02 15.62 1.52
N PHE A 216 7.01 15.58 2.85
CA PHE A 216 6.17 16.47 3.66
C PHE A 216 6.79 17.87 3.73
N GLN A 217 5.98 18.87 3.49
CA GLN A 217 6.34 20.29 3.54
C GLN A 217 5.15 21.09 4.05
N LEU A 218 5.42 22.15 4.81
CA LEU A 218 4.39 23.11 5.24
C LEU A 218 3.83 23.86 4.04
N THR A 219 2.50 23.91 3.93
CA THR A 219 1.82 24.74 2.93
C THR A 219 1.87 26.22 3.32
N GLU A 220 1.50 27.10 2.39
CA GLU A 220 1.38 28.53 2.68
C GLU A 220 0.37 28.82 3.81
N GLY A 221 -0.76 28.09 3.82
CA GLY A 221 -1.76 28.18 4.89
C GLY A 221 -1.20 27.78 6.26
N ASP A 222 -0.41 26.70 6.32
CA ASP A 222 0.25 26.27 7.56
C ASP A 222 1.23 27.32 8.08
N ARG A 223 2.02 27.92 7.18
CA ARG A 223 2.98 28.97 7.53
C ARG A 223 2.28 30.22 8.05
N ARG A 224 1.18 30.64 7.40
CA ARG A 224 0.37 31.77 7.86
C ARG A 224 -0.22 31.50 9.24
N TYR A 225 -0.72 30.29 9.49
CA TYR A 225 -1.23 29.90 10.80
C TYR A 225 -0.14 29.95 11.89
N ILE A 226 1.06 29.46 11.59
CA ILE A 226 2.21 29.55 12.51
C ILE A 226 2.60 31.00 12.77
N ALA A 227 2.60 31.85 11.74
CA ALA A 227 2.91 33.27 11.88
C ALA A 227 1.86 34.01 12.72
N GLU A 228 0.58 33.69 12.56
CA GLU A 228 -0.51 34.29 13.34
C GLU A 228 -0.48 33.86 14.81
N LYS A 229 -0.26 32.57 15.10
CA LYS A 229 -0.30 32.04 16.48
C LYS A 229 1.02 32.20 17.24
N GLY A 230 2.14 32.23 16.53
CA GLY A 230 3.48 32.26 17.12
C GLY A 230 4.00 30.87 17.53
N MET A 231 5.33 30.73 17.56
CA MET A 231 6.00 29.44 17.81
C MET A 231 5.71 28.86 19.21
N ASP A 232 5.56 29.69 20.23
CA ASP A 232 5.26 29.23 21.59
C ASP A 232 3.86 28.60 21.69
N ALA A 233 2.87 29.15 20.98
CA ALA A 233 1.54 28.56 20.90
C ALA A 233 1.58 27.22 20.17
N ILE A 234 2.30 27.13 19.05
CA ILE A 234 2.48 25.87 18.31
C ILE A 234 3.18 24.81 19.17
N LYS A 235 4.18 25.19 19.98
CA LYS A 235 4.84 24.29 20.93
C LYS A 235 3.86 23.76 21.98
N LYS A 236 2.99 24.62 22.53
CA LYS A 236 1.94 24.20 23.47
C LYS A 236 0.95 23.23 22.83
N HIS A 237 0.50 23.53 21.61
CA HIS A 237 -0.39 22.63 20.86
C HIS A 237 0.28 21.27 20.60
N ALA A 238 1.58 21.27 20.24
CA ALA A 238 2.32 20.04 20.04
C ALA A 238 2.38 19.20 21.32
N ALA A 239 2.72 19.82 22.46
CA ALA A 239 2.75 19.13 23.74
C ALA A 239 1.38 18.54 24.13
N GLU A 240 0.29 19.28 23.91
CA GLU A 240 -1.06 18.80 24.18
C GLU A 240 -1.46 17.64 23.27
N ILE A 241 -1.16 17.73 21.96
CA ILE A 241 -1.41 16.66 20.99
C ILE A 241 -0.64 15.40 21.38
N ILE A 242 0.65 15.50 21.72
CA ILE A 242 1.46 14.34 22.13
C ILE A 242 0.92 13.74 23.43
N ARG A 243 0.60 14.56 24.43
CA ARG A 243 0.05 14.10 25.70
C ARG A 243 -1.26 13.35 25.52
N GLN A 244 -2.21 13.92 24.76
CA GLN A 244 -3.53 13.33 24.60
C GLN A 244 -3.53 12.12 23.67
N ARG A 245 -2.75 12.19 22.58
CA ARG A 245 -2.85 11.21 21.50
C ARG A 245 -1.76 10.17 21.49
N LEU A 246 -0.55 10.46 21.97
CA LEU A 246 0.59 9.54 21.83
C LEU A 246 1.10 9.02 23.17
N SER A 247 0.93 9.78 24.26
CA SER A 247 1.39 9.40 25.60
C SER A 247 0.81 8.10 26.15
N PRO A 248 -0.50 7.79 26.01
CA PRO A 248 -1.08 6.58 26.61
C PRO A 248 -0.36 5.30 26.17
N ALA A 249 -0.32 4.27 27.03
CA ALA A 249 0.34 3.00 26.72
C ALA A 249 -0.26 2.31 25.48
N GLU A 250 -1.57 2.45 25.30
CA GLU A 250 -2.33 2.00 24.13
C GLU A 250 -3.10 3.19 23.54
N PRO A 251 -2.47 3.97 22.66
CA PRO A 251 -3.11 5.13 22.09
C PRO A 251 -4.32 4.77 21.22
N LYS A 252 -5.44 5.47 21.41
CA LYS A 252 -6.62 5.29 20.56
C LYS A 252 -6.28 5.64 19.11
N ASN A 253 -6.61 4.74 18.18
CA ASN A 253 -6.31 4.85 16.74
C ASN A 253 -4.79 4.93 16.41
N ASP A 254 -3.91 4.30 17.20
CA ASP A 254 -2.46 4.31 16.95
C ASP A 254 -2.14 3.86 15.51
N GLY A 255 -1.39 4.68 14.77
CA GLY A 255 -1.14 4.48 13.34
C GLY A 255 -2.06 5.25 12.39
N SER A 256 -3.24 5.69 12.84
CA SER A 256 -4.21 6.51 12.10
C SER A 256 -4.62 7.81 12.84
N GLN A 257 -3.92 8.15 13.93
CA GLN A 257 -4.20 9.30 14.82
C GLN A 257 -4.05 10.68 14.17
N THR A 258 -3.32 10.72 13.06
CA THR A 258 -2.89 11.94 12.38
C THR A 258 -3.59 12.03 11.02
N PRO A 259 -4.46 13.03 10.79
CA PRO A 259 -5.11 13.19 9.49
C PRO A 259 -4.07 13.47 8.40
N MET A 260 -4.10 12.72 7.28
CA MET A 260 -3.31 13.08 6.10
C MET A 260 -3.89 14.33 5.42
N ARG A 261 -3.08 14.98 4.55
CA ARG A 261 -3.44 16.24 3.84
C ARG A 261 -4.91 16.25 3.37
N GLY A 262 -5.62 17.34 3.68
CA GLY A 262 -6.98 17.61 3.14
C GLY A 262 -8.11 17.60 4.16
N ALA A 263 -7.86 17.28 5.44
CA ALA A 263 -8.88 17.45 6.46
C ALA A 263 -9.22 18.95 6.67
N PRO A 264 -10.50 19.33 6.81
CA PRO A 264 -10.94 20.73 6.94
C PRO A 264 -10.42 21.45 8.20
N LYS A 265 -9.65 20.76 9.05
CA LYS A 265 -8.95 21.26 10.24
C LYS A 265 -7.48 20.79 10.23
N GLY A 266 -6.72 21.15 9.19
CA GLY A 266 -5.28 20.86 9.15
C GLY A 266 -4.51 21.69 10.19
N HIS A 267 -3.69 21.04 11.02
CA HIS A 267 -2.80 21.71 11.97
C HIS A 267 -1.33 21.36 11.64
N PRO A 268 -0.38 22.32 11.64
CA PRO A 268 1.00 22.11 11.20
C PRO A 268 1.75 20.99 11.95
N VAL A 269 1.38 20.76 13.21
CA VAL A 269 1.95 19.67 14.03
C VAL A 269 1.70 18.29 13.42
N PHE A 270 0.56 18.06 12.78
CA PHE A 270 0.25 16.76 12.16
C PHE A 270 1.15 16.46 10.95
N ILE A 271 1.44 17.50 10.16
CA ILE A 271 2.40 17.39 9.06
C ILE A 271 3.80 17.12 9.62
N ALA A 272 4.18 17.82 10.69
CA ALA A 272 5.45 17.60 11.37
C ALA A 272 5.57 16.20 11.96
N GLN A 273 4.52 15.62 12.55
CA GLN A 273 4.50 14.25 13.06
C GLN A 273 4.75 13.23 11.95
N HIS A 274 4.13 13.44 10.78
CA HIS A 274 4.44 12.61 9.63
C HIS A 274 5.84 12.84 9.09
N ALA A 275 6.35 14.07 9.02
CA ALA A 275 7.70 14.31 8.51
C ALA A 275 8.79 13.73 9.42
N THR A 276 8.56 13.74 10.73
CA THR A 276 9.54 13.36 11.76
C THR A 276 9.38 11.94 12.30
N ALA A 277 8.38 11.19 11.82
CA ALA A 277 8.08 9.83 12.27
C ALA A 277 7.64 9.74 13.74
N THR A 278 6.90 10.73 14.23
CA THR A 278 6.31 10.76 15.58
C THR A 278 4.77 10.66 15.54
N CYS A 279 4.23 10.03 14.49
CA CYS A 279 2.79 9.94 14.23
C CYS A 279 2.08 8.75 14.92
N CYS A 280 2.83 7.74 15.38
CA CYS A 280 2.31 6.55 16.07
C CYS A 280 3.43 5.83 16.86
N ARG A 281 3.08 4.87 17.72
CA ARG A 281 4.08 4.08 18.48
C ARG A 281 5.00 3.27 17.59
N GLY A 282 4.46 2.65 16.55
CA GLY A 282 5.25 1.97 15.50
C GLY A 282 6.35 2.82 14.90
N CYS A 283 6.08 4.11 14.69
CA CYS A 283 7.08 5.03 14.16
C CYS A 283 8.06 5.48 15.24
N LEU A 284 7.60 5.74 16.46
CA LEU A 284 8.47 6.04 17.59
C LEU A 284 9.48 4.93 17.87
N TYR A 285 9.03 3.68 17.91
CA TYR A 285 9.90 2.52 18.08
C TYR A 285 10.91 2.44 16.94
N LYS A 286 10.42 2.42 15.70
CA LYS A 286 11.27 2.24 14.53
C LYS A 286 12.26 3.37 14.29
N TRP A 287 11.92 4.63 14.57
CA TRP A 287 12.75 5.79 14.18
C TRP A 287 13.49 6.44 15.35
N HIS A 288 12.95 6.31 16.56
CA HIS A 288 13.46 6.96 17.77
C HIS A 288 13.88 5.96 18.85
N GLY A 289 13.61 4.66 18.68
CA GLY A 289 13.95 3.62 19.67
C GLY A 289 13.09 3.66 20.93
N ILE A 290 11.96 4.37 20.91
CA ILE A 290 11.06 4.49 22.05
C ILE A 290 10.11 3.27 22.05
N PRO A 291 10.11 2.42 23.09
CA PRO A 291 9.36 1.17 23.09
C PRO A 291 7.84 1.39 23.14
N GLU A 292 7.13 0.43 22.56
CA GLU A 292 5.66 0.36 22.56
C GLU A 292 5.13 -0.29 23.85
N GLY A 293 3.81 -0.23 24.06
CA GLY A 293 3.16 -0.94 25.17
C GLY A 293 3.35 -0.32 26.56
N ARG A 294 3.97 0.87 26.65
CA ARG A 294 4.02 1.66 27.89
C ARG A 294 3.76 3.13 27.67
N GLU A 295 3.33 3.81 28.72
CA GLU A 295 3.15 5.25 28.70
C GLU A 295 4.47 5.97 28.40
N LEU A 296 4.40 7.06 27.64
CA LEU A 296 5.57 7.91 27.39
C LEU A 296 5.94 8.67 28.66
N THR A 297 7.21 8.61 29.02
CA THR A 297 7.76 9.46 30.09
C THR A 297 7.72 10.93 29.69
N GLU A 298 7.75 11.84 30.67
CA GLU A 298 7.80 13.28 30.40
C GLU A 298 8.99 13.65 29.49
N LYS A 299 10.16 13.04 29.73
CA LYS A 299 11.36 13.23 28.89
C LYS A 299 11.16 12.80 27.44
N GLU A 300 10.45 11.70 27.21
CA GLU A 300 10.13 11.23 25.86
C GLU A 300 9.12 12.14 25.17
N GLN A 301 8.11 12.64 25.90
CA GLN A 301 7.16 13.61 25.37
C GLN A 301 7.86 14.93 25.00
N GLU A 302 8.72 15.45 25.87
CA GLU A 302 9.53 16.64 25.61
C GLU A 302 10.44 16.46 24.38
N TYR A 303 11.15 15.33 24.31
CA TYR A 303 11.98 14.98 23.16
C TYR A 303 11.19 15.00 21.85
N ILE A 304 10.00 14.39 21.83
CA ILE A 304 9.14 14.35 20.64
C ILE A 304 8.71 15.77 20.23
N VAL A 305 8.31 16.60 21.21
CA VAL A 305 7.94 18.00 20.95
C VAL A 305 9.13 18.77 20.39
N ASP A 306 10.33 18.60 20.93
CA ASP A 306 11.53 19.28 20.42
C ASP A 306 11.89 18.85 19.00
N VAL A 307 11.74 17.56 18.66
CA VAL A 307 11.93 17.07 17.28
C VAL A 307 10.93 17.71 16.33
N LEU A 308 9.65 17.80 16.71
CA LEU A 308 8.61 18.45 15.92
C LEU A 308 8.92 19.93 15.69
N MET A 309 9.25 20.66 16.76
CA MET A 309 9.50 22.10 16.69
C MET A 309 10.77 22.42 15.89
N LYS A 310 11.83 21.61 16.00
CA LYS A 310 13.03 21.75 15.16
C LYS A 310 12.71 21.60 13.67
N TRP A 311 11.86 20.64 13.30
CA TRP A 311 11.45 20.47 11.91
C TRP A 311 10.59 21.65 11.42
N ILE A 312 9.61 22.09 12.22
CA ILE A 312 8.75 23.23 11.89
C ILE A 312 9.58 24.51 11.71
N GLN A 313 10.51 24.78 12.63
CA GLN A 313 11.39 25.96 12.56
C GLN A 313 12.22 25.97 11.29
N ARG A 314 12.83 24.83 10.92
CA ARG A 314 13.56 24.69 9.64
C ARG A 314 12.67 24.94 8.43
N GLN A 315 11.43 24.46 8.43
CA GLN A 315 10.49 24.67 7.32
C GLN A 315 10.03 26.13 7.17
N VAL A 316 9.95 26.87 8.28
CA VAL A 316 9.63 28.30 8.27
C VAL A 316 10.82 29.14 7.82
N GLN A 317 12.04 28.75 8.19
CA GLN A 317 13.29 29.45 7.84
C GLN A 317 13.82 29.17 6.42
N ALA A 318 13.40 28.08 5.78
CA ALA A 318 13.87 27.68 4.44
C ALA A 318 13.22 28.48 3.28
N VAL A 319 12.82 29.73 3.53
CA VAL A 319 12.22 30.67 2.56
C VAL A 319 13.17 31.81 2.30
#